data_AF-A0A645GNJ0-F1
#
_entry.id   AF-A0A645GNJ0-F1
#
_cell.length_a   1.000
_cell.length_b   1.000
_cell.length_c   1.000
_cell.angle_alpha   90.00
_cell.angle_beta   90.00
_cell.angle_gamma   90.00
#
_symmetry.space_group_name_H-M   'P 1'
#
loop_
_entity.id
_entity.type
_entity.pdbx_description
1 polymer ?
#
loop_
_entity_poly.entity_id
_entity_poly.type
_entity_poly.pdbx_seq_one_letter_code
_entity_poly.pdbx_strand_id
1 'polypeptide(L)'
;MAVLDALSRVMGEELADGRQVHLDGIGYFHPTLTCTEIIKEDTKQKNAKVRLKSIKFRADKKLNSSVGEVKVQHVKHNEHSSRLSPEEIDRYLTEYFSTHRFMTRADFQKGCGLLRNTAMNHLRRLIAEGKIKNIGLRMQPIYVPLPGYYGVDAENAIDQ
;
A
#
# COMPACT_ATOMS: atom_id res chain seq x y z
N MET A 1 15.30 -14.78 38.79
CA MET A 1 14.32 -14.49 37.74
C MET A 1 13.65 -13.19 38.07
N ALA A 2 13.58 -12.29 37.10
CA ALA A 2 13.19 -10.90 37.33
C ALA A 2 11.67 -10.79 37.53
N VAL A 3 11.22 -9.72 38.18
CA VAL A 3 9.78 -9.43 38.42
C VAL A 3 8.98 -9.40 37.11
N LEU A 4 9.60 -8.95 36.02
CA LEU A 4 8.96 -8.91 34.69
C LEU A 4 8.71 -10.31 34.10
N ASP A 5 9.58 -11.28 34.38
CA ASP A 5 9.40 -12.67 33.91
C ASP A 5 8.20 -13.32 34.61
N ALA A 6 8.10 -13.12 35.93
CA ALA A 6 6.99 -13.60 36.73
C ALA A 6 5.67 -12.96 36.29
N LEU A 7 5.67 -11.65 36.05
CA LEU A 7 4.51 -10.93 35.52
C LEU A 7 4.10 -11.48 34.15
N SER A 8 5.06 -11.67 33.22
CA SER A 8 4.78 -12.21 31.90
C SER A 8 4.14 -13.60 31.95
N ARG A 9 4.63 -14.45 32.86
CA ARG A 9 4.07 -15.79 33.06
C ARG A 9 2.61 -15.74 33.56
N VAL A 10 2.35 -14.99 34.62
CA VAL A 10 0.98 -14.87 35.19
C VAL A 10 0.02 -14.27 34.16
N MET A 11 0.45 -13.23 33.43
CA MET A 11 -0.35 -12.66 32.35
C MET A 11 -0.64 -13.69 31.25
N GLY A 12 0.34 -14.52 30.89
CA GLY A 12 0.18 -15.58 29.90
C GLY A 12 -0.87 -16.61 30.31
N GLU A 13 -0.87 -17.03 31.57
CA GLU A 13 -1.84 -17.98 32.14
C GLU A 13 -3.27 -17.38 32.11
N GLU A 14 -3.45 -16.14 32.57
CA GLU A 14 -4.74 -15.45 32.57
C GLU A 14 -5.31 -15.25 31.15
N LEU A 15 -4.46 -14.84 30.20
CA LEU A 15 -4.86 -14.61 28.81
C LEU A 15 -5.15 -15.93 28.07
N ALA A 16 -4.45 -17.02 28.41
CA ALA A 16 -4.72 -18.34 27.87
C ALA A 16 -6.12 -18.84 28.26
N ASP A 17 -6.58 -18.50 29.47
CA ASP A 17 -7.93 -18.78 29.95
C ASP A 17 -9.00 -17.84 29.38
N GLY A 18 -8.64 -16.94 28.46
CA GLY A 18 -9.57 -15.98 27.87
C GLY A 18 -9.89 -14.79 28.78
N ARG A 19 -9.24 -14.68 29.96
CA ARG A 19 -9.50 -13.60 30.92
C ARG A 19 -8.85 -12.30 30.46
N GLN A 20 -9.43 -11.18 30.91
CA GLN A 20 -8.87 -9.86 30.70
C GLN A 20 -7.95 -9.51 31.87
N VAL A 21 -6.71 -9.11 31.56
CA VAL A 21 -5.76 -8.63 32.58
C VAL A 21 -5.78 -7.12 32.62
N HIS A 22 -5.99 -6.55 33.81
CA HIS A 22 -5.88 -5.12 34.06
C HIS A 22 -4.66 -4.84 34.93
N LEU A 23 -3.75 -4.04 34.40
CA LEU A 23 -2.63 -3.50 35.16
C LEU A 23 -2.95 -2.03 35.48
N ASP A 24 -3.23 -1.73 36.76
CA ASP A 24 -3.61 -0.38 37.19
C ASP A 24 -2.53 0.63 36.79
N GLY A 25 -2.95 1.74 36.17
CA GLY A 25 -2.05 2.77 35.67
C GLY A 25 -1.36 2.45 34.34
N ILE A 26 -1.50 1.23 33.81
CA ILE A 26 -0.96 0.85 32.49
C ILE A 26 -2.10 0.63 31.50
N GLY A 27 -3.01 -0.31 31.77
CA GLY A 27 -4.11 -0.62 30.87
C GLY A 27 -4.59 -2.06 30.91
N TYR A 28 -5.38 -2.39 29.89
CA TYR A 28 -6.08 -3.65 29.76
C TYR A 28 -5.50 -4.48 28.62
N PHE A 29 -5.29 -5.76 28.88
CA PHE A 29 -4.90 -6.76 27.90
C PHE A 29 -6.02 -7.79 27.78
N HIS A 30 -6.45 -8.06 26.56
CA HIS A 30 -7.47 -9.08 26.33
C HIS A 30 -7.19 -9.87 25.05
N PRO A 31 -7.37 -11.20 25.06
CA PRO A 31 -7.16 -12.03 23.89
C PRO A 31 -8.28 -11.80 22.87
N THR A 32 -7.93 -11.86 21.60
CA THR A 32 -8.90 -11.87 20.50
C THR A 32 -8.73 -13.12 19.68
N LEU A 33 -9.85 -13.73 19.32
CA LEU A 33 -9.89 -15.00 18.62
C LEU A 33 -10.22 -14.79 17.13
N THR A 34 -9.76 -15.71 16.30
CA THR A 34 -10.13 -15.78 14.88
C THR A 34 -10.41 -17.22 14.52
N CYS A 35 -11.31 -17.40 13.55
CA CYS A 35 -11.61 -18.71 12.99
C CYS A 35 -10.73 -18.94 11.77
N THR A 36 -10.13 -20.12 11.66
CA THR A 36 -9.35 -20.50 10.47
C THR A 36 -10.24 -20.76 9.26
N GLU A 37 -11.52 -21.06 9.50
CA GLU A 37 -12.53 -21.37 8.49
C GLU A 37 -13.87 -20.75 8.86
N ILE A 38 -14.79 -20.67 7.90
CA ILE A 38 -16.17 -20.25 8.16
C ILE A 38 -16.85 -21.33 9.00
N ILE A 39 -17.15 -21.01 10.26
CA ILE A 39 -17.87 -21.91 11.17
C ILE A 39 -19.37 -21.76 10.92
N LYS A 40 -19.98 -22.80 10.37
CA LYS A 40 -21.43 -22.96 10.23
C LYS A 40 -21.99 -23.85 11.36
N GLU A 41 -23.32 -23.94 11.45
CA GLU A 41 -23.98 -24.68 12.52
C GLU A 41 -23.61 -26.17 12.55
N ASP A 42 -23.45 -26.78 11.38
CA ASP A 42 -23.05 -28.16 11.11
C ASP A 42 -21.55 -28.44 11.25
N THR A 43 -20.73 -27.40 11.47
CA THR A 43 -19.29 -27.53 11.48
C THR A 43 -18.83 -28.35 12.68
N LYS A 44 -18.29 -29.54 12.41
CA LYS A 44 -17.69 -30.41 13.43
C LYS A 44 -16.41 -29.78 13.99
N GLN A 45 -16.14 -30.03 15.28
CA GLN A 45 -14.95 -29.55 15.99
C GLN A 45 -14.73 -28.02 15.93
N LYS A 46 -15.78 -27.23 16.20
CA LYS A 46 -15.73 -25.75 16.18
C LYS A 46 -14.56 -25.18 16.99
N ASN A 47 -14.31 -25.72 18.18
CA ASN A 47 -13.23 -25.25 19.06
C ASN A 47 -11.83 -25.43 18.47
N ALA A 48 -11.59 -26.51 17.71
CA ALA A 48 -10.30 -26.75 17.04
C ALA A 48 -10.03 -25.77 15.89
N LYS A 49 -11.08 -25.10 15.40
CA LYS A 49 -11.03 -24.12 14.32
C LYS A 49 -10.92 -22.67 14.83
N VAL A 50 -10.95 -22.47 16.15
CA VAL A 50 -10.75 -21.17 16.78
C VAL A 50 -9.30 -21.08 17.27
N ARG A 51 -8.61 -20.01 16.89
CA ARG A 51 -7.23 -19.74 17.31
C ARG A 51 -7.12 -18.34 17.89
N LEU A 52 -6.13 -18.14 18.75
CA LEU A 52 -5.74 -16.81 19.19
C LEU A 52 -5.23 -16.02 17.98
N LYS A 53 -5.86 -14.86 17.71
CA LYS A 53 -5.44 -13.93 16.67
C LYS A 53 -4.36 -13.00 17.18
N SER A 54 -4.64 -12.33 18.29
CA SER A 54 -3.73 -11.39 18.94
C SER A 54 -4.23 -11.03 20.33
N ILE A 55 -3.34 -10.47 21.16
CA ILE A 55 -3.71 -9.79 22.40
C ILE A 55 -3.88 -8.31 22.08
N LYS A 56 -5.04 -7.74 22.38
CA LYS A 56 -5.28 -6.31 22.23
C LYS A 56 -4.94 -5.59 23.52
N PHE A 57 -4.27 -4.45 23.39
CA PHE A 57 -3.97 -3.54 24.49
C PHE A 57 -4.83 -2.29 24.39
N ARG A 58 -5.42 -1.90 25.51
CA ARG A 58 -6.09 -0.61 25.68
C ARG A 58 -5.43 0.11 26.85
N ALA A 59 -4.77 1.24 26.56
CA ALA A 59 -4.15 2.07 27.59
C ALA A 59 -5.19 2.58 28.59
N ASP A 60 -4.81 2.57 29.87
CA ASP A 60 -5.62 3.17 30.93
C ASP A 60 -5.70 4.70 30.74
N LYS A 61 -6.75 5.32 31.28
CA LYS A 61 -6.91 6.76 31.29
C LYS A 61 -5.74 7.46 31.98
N LYS A 62 -5.21 6.88 33.08
CA LYS A 62 -4.02 7.38 33.79
C LYS A 62 -2.80 7.43 32.87
N LEU A 63 -2.54 6.35 32.13
CA LEU A 63 -1.43 6.29 31.18
C LEU A 63 -1.62 7.32 30.06
N ASN A 64 -2.79 7.35 29.43
CA ASN A 64 -3.10 8.31 28.36
C ASN A 64 -2.92 9.77 28.82
N SER A 65 -3.36 10.10 30.03
CA SER A 65 -3.20 11.44 30.60
C SER A 65 -1.73 11.75 30.95
N SER A 66 -0.93 10.75 31.35
CA SER A 66 0.49 10.95 31.67
C SER A 66 1.37 11.25 30.46
N VAL A 67 0.96 10.80 29.26
CA VAL A 67 1.71 11.04 28.01
C VAL A 67 1.67 12.52 27.59
N GLY A 68 0.66 13.28 28.02
CA GLY A 68 0.55 14.71 27.75
C GLY A 68 0.49 15.04 26.25
N GLU A 69 1.08 16.17 25.84
CA GLU A 69 1.24 16.55 24.43
C GLU A 69 2.30 15.67 23.76
N VAL A 70 1.85 14.81 22.84
CA VAL A 70 2.75 14.01 22.00
C VAL A 70 3.56 14.95 21.11
N LYS A 71 4.89 14.83 21.15
CA LYS A 71 5.78 15.52 20.21
C LYS A 71 5.51 15.02 18.79
N VAL A 72 4.65 15.73 18.07
CA VAL A 72 4.38 15.50 16.66
C VAL A 72 5.38 16.29 15.83
N GLN A 73 6.16 15.59 15.01
CA GLN A 73 6.92 16.21 13.94
C GLN A 73 6.08 16.16 12.66
N HIS A 74 5.79 17.34 12.09
CA HIS A 74 5.22 17.41 10.76
C HIS A 74 6.30 16.98 9.76
N VAL A 75 6.29 15.72 9.35
CA VAL A 75 7.06 15.28 8.19
C VAL A 75 6.42 15.96 6.98
N LYS A 76 7.10 16.94 6.38
CA LYS A 76 6.69 17.50 5.09
C LYS A 76 6.90 16.44 4.01
N HIS A 77 6.03 15.44 3.94
CA HIS A 77 5.88 14.64 2.74
C HIS A 77 5.01 15.42 1.74
N ASN A 78 5.51 16.58 1.32
CA ASN A 78 4.98 17.29 0.16
C ASN A 78 5.73 16.79 -1.07
N GLU A 79 5.65 15.49 -1.34
CA GLU A 79 5.82 15.04 -2.70
C GLU A 79 4.50 15.38 -3.41
N HIS A 80 4.31 16.65 -3.76
CA HIS A 80 3.43 16.97 -4.86
C HIS A 80 4.31 16.89 -6.11
N SER A 81 3.95 16.02 -7.05
CA SER A 81 4.62 16.02 -8.35
C SER A 81 4.53 17.43 -8.91
N SER A 82 5.63 17.96 -9.44
CA SER A 82 5.61 19.18 -10.23
C SER A 82 4.48 19.05 -11.25
N ARG A 83 3.63 20.08 -11.35
CA ARG A 83 2.56 20.13 -12.36
C ARG A 83 3.23 20.29 -13.72
N LEU A 84 3.60 19.17 -14.35
CA LEU A 84 3.95 19.20 -15.77
C LEU A 84 2.69 19.46 -16.58
N SER A 85 2.80 20.39 -17.52
CA SER A 85 1.72 20.65 -18.46
C SER A 85 1.59 19.48 -19.45
N PRO A 86 0.41 19.25 -20.05
CA PRO A 86 0.23 18.27 -21.12
C PRO A 86 1.26 18.42 -22.25
N GLU A 87 1.64 19.65 -22.58
CA GLU A 87 2.58 19.97 -23.66
C GLU A 87 4.02 19.58 -23.30
N GLU A 88 4.42 19.76 -22.04
CA GLU A 88 5.74 19.34 -21.56
C GLU A 88 5.88 17.81 -21.58
N ILE A 89 4.81 17.11 -21.24
CA ILE A 89 4.73 15.65 -21.32
C ILE A 89 4.84 15.21 -22.78
N ASP A 90 4.10 15.85 -23.70
CA ASP A 90 4.13 15.48 -25.11
C ASP A 90 5.51 15.74 -25.74
N ARG A 91 6.18 16.83 -25.35
CA ARG A 91 7.58 17.11 -25.75
C ARG A 91 8.54 16.03 -25.26
N TYR A 92 8.46 15.67 -23.98
CA TYR A 92 9.26 14.58 -23.41
C TYR A 92 9.03 13.26 -24.15
N LEU A 93 7.77 12.90 -24.42
CA LEU A 93 7.44 11.67 -25.13
C LEU A 93 7.95 11.67 -26.57
N THR A 94 7.93 12.81 -27.24
CA THR A 94 8.51 12.97 -28.59
C THR A 94 10.01 12.69 -28.57
N GLU A 95 10.73 13.26 -27.61
CA GLU A 95 12.16 13.02 -27.45
C GLU A 95 12.45 11.56 -27.05
N TYR A 96 11.68 11.01 -26.12
CA TYR A 96 11.87 9.63 -25.64
C TYR A 96 11.65 8.60 -26.76
N PHE A 97 10.55 8.73 -27.53
CA PHE A 97 10.23 7.78 -28.60
C PHE A 97 11.09 7.96 -29.87
N SER A 98 11.82 9.08 -30.00
CA SER A 98 12.82 9.22 -31.06
C SER A 98 14.00 8.24 -30.92
N THR A 99 14.27 7.80 -29.69
CA THR A 99 15.39 6.89 -29.36
C THR A 99 14.92 5.52 -28.88
N HIS A 100 13.75 5.43 -28.26
CA HIS A 100 13.22 4.21 -27.65
C HIS A 100 11.94 3.74 -28.34
N ARG A 101 11.82 2.45 -28.62
CA ARG A 101 10.62 1.88 -29.28
C ARG A 101 9.43 1.66 -28.33
N PHE A 102 9.69 1.48 -27.05
CA PHE A 102 8.67 1.23 -26.04
C PHE A 102 9.05 1.90 -24.72
N MET A 103 8.06 2.11 -23.87
CA MET A 103 8.21 2.78 -22.59
C MET A 103 7.48 2.00 -21.50
N THR A 104 8.12 1.80 -20.35
CA THR A 104 7.43 1.27 -19.17
C THR A 104 6.87 2.41 -18.32
N ARG A 105 5.95 2.09 -17.39
CA ARG A 105 5.51 3.07 -16.38
C ARG A 105 6.69 3.65 -15.60
N ALA A 106 7.71 2.85 -15.30
CA ALA A 106 8.85 3.30 -14.49
C ALA A 106 9.69 4.34 -15.23
N ASP A 107 9.86 4.16 -16.55
CA ASP A 107 10.60 5.10 -17.40
C ASP A 107 9.84 6.43 -17.51
N PHE A 108 8.53 6.37 -17.74
CA PHE A 108 7.66 7.55 -17.76
C PHE A 108 7.69 8.30 -16.41
N GLN A 109 7.61 7.55 -15.31
CA GLN A 109 7.64 8.13 -13.97
C GLN A 109 8.97 8.85 -13.69
N LYS A 110 10.10 8.22 -14.03
CA LYS A 110 11.44 8.80 -13.83
C LYS A 110 11.67 10.01 -14.73
N GLY A 111 11.35 9.89 -16.01
CA GLY A 111 11.58 10.94 -16.99
C GLY A 111 10.75 12.19 -16.75
N CYS A 112 9.49 12.04 -16.33
CA CYS A 112 8.65 13.18 -15.97
C CYS A 112 8.79 13.61 -14.50
N GLY A 113 9.60 12.95 -13.67
CA GLY A 113 9.73 13.28 -12.24
C GLY A 113 8.40 13.21 -11.46
N LEU A 114 7.49 12.33 -11.89
CA LEU A 114 6.13 12.25 -11.34
C LEU A 114 6.05 11.23 -10.21
N LEU A 115 5.09 11.42 -9.31
CA LEU A 115 4.65 10.36 -8.42
C LEU A 115 3.98 9.25 -9.21
N ARG A 116 4.04 8.03 -8.68
CA ARG A 116 3.42 6.86 -9.30
C ARG A 116 1.96 7.09 -9.70
N ASN A 117 1.16 7.69 -8.82
CA ASN A 117 -0.27 7.94 -9.08
C ASN A 117 -0.48 8.98 -10.18
N THR A 118 0.27 10.10 -10.15
CA THR A 118 0.20 11.14 -11.18
C THR A 118 0.63 10.58 -12.55
N ALA A 119 1.74 9.83 -12.59
CA ALA A 119 2.21 9.15 -13.79
C ALA A 119 1.15 8.20 -14.38
N MET A 120 0.51 7.38 -13.53
CA MET A 120 -0.56 6.49 -13.97
C MET A 120 -1.78 7.25 -14.49
N ASN A 121 -2.14 8.39 -13.91
CA ASN A 121 -3.25 9.21 -14.40
C ASN A 121 -2.94 9.80 -15.78
N HIS A 122 -1.73 10.31 -16.00
CA HIS A 122 -1.33 10.78 -17.34
C HIS A 122 -1.27 9.66 -18.36
N LEU A 123 -0.76 8.48 -18.02
CA LEU A 123 -0.76 7.32 -18.94
C LEU A 123 -2.19 6.92 -19.31
N ARG A 124 -3.14 6.90 -18.37
CA ARG A 124 -4.55 6.64 -18.68
C ARG A 124 -5.14 7.70 -19.61
N ARG A 125 -4.82 8.98 -19.38
CA ARG A 125 -5.23 10.09 -20.25
C ARG A 125 -4.68 9.91 -21.67
N LEU A 126 -3.40 9.60 -21.83
CA LEU A 126 -2.76 9.41 -23.13
C LEU A 126 -3.32 8.21 -23.90
N ILE A 127 -3.72 7.14 -23.19
CA ILE A 127 -4.43 6.00 -23.79
C ILE A 127 -5.83 6.42 -24.25
N ALA A 128 -6.56 7.17 -23.42
CA ALA A 128 -7.89 7.66 -23.76
C ALA A 128 -7.87 8.66 -24.93
N GLU A 129 -6.83 9.47 -25.03
CA GLU A 129 -6.57 10.38 -26.16
C GLU A 129 -6.10 9.63 -27.44
N GLY A 130 -5.80 8.33 -27.36
CA GLY A 130 -5.34 7.55 -28.50
C GLY A 130 -3.92 7.90 -28.97
N LYS A 131 -3.08 8.44 -28.08
CA LYS A 131 -1.67 8.77 -28.39
C LYS A 131 -0.72 7.59 -28.17
N ILE A 132 -1.04 6.72 -27.21
CA ILE A 132 -0.26 5.53 -26.86
C ILE A 132 -1.16 4.32 -26.64
N LYS A 133 -0.62 3.10 -26.84
CA LYS A 133 -1.29 1.82 -26.59
C LYS A 133 -0.49 0.99 -25.58
N ASN A 134 -1.18 0.31 -24.68
CA ASN A 134 -0.55 -0.70 -23.82
C ASN A 134 -0.56 -2.06 -24.54
N ILE A 135 0.62 -2.57 -24.84
CA ILE A 135 0.82 -3.91 -25.43
C ILE A 135 1.29 -4.94 -24.38
N GLY A 136 1.56 -4.50 -23.15
CA GLY A 136 2.03 -5.35 -22.06
C GLY A 136 0.91 -6.02 -21.27
N LEU A 137 1.29 -6.95 -20.39
CA LEU A 137 0.39 -7.62 -19.46
C LEU A 137 -0.12 -6.66 -18.38
N ARG A 138 -1.26 -6.99 -17.74
CA ARG A 138 -1.85 -6.19 -16.65
C ARG A 138 -0.86 -5.84 -15.53
N MET A 139 0.02 -6.78 -15.18
CA MET A 139 1.02 -6.60 -14.12
C MET A 139 2.34 -5.97 -14.62
N GLN A 140 2.57 -5.98 -15.94
CA GLN A 140 3.79 -5.49 -16.59
C GLN A 140 3.40 -4.69 -17.86
N PRO A 141 2.81 -3.49 -17.69
CA PRO A 141 2.38 -2.69 -18.82
C PRO A 141 3.57 -2.13 -19.60
N ILE A 142 3.47 -2.21 -20.93
CA ILE A 142 4.46 -1.72 -21.88
C ILE A 142 3.71 -0.82 -22.86
N TYR A 143 4.13 0.43 -22.99
CA TYR A 143 3.47 1.44 -23.80
C TYR A 143 4.25 1.70 -25.08
N VAL A 144 3.51 1.78 -26.19
CA VAL A 144 4.03 2.14 -27.51
C VAL A 144 3.22 3.31 -28.07
N PRO A 145 3.83 4.21 -28.86
CA PRO A 145 3.13 5.30 -29.52
C PRO A 145 2.25 4.76 -30.65
N LEU A 146 1.13 5.42 -30.90
CA LEU A 146 0.28 5.12 -32.06
C LEU A 146 0.78 5.88 -33.31
N PRO A 147 0.55 5.35 -34.53
CA PRO A 147 0.97 6.00 -35.77
C PRO A 147 0.52 7.46 -35.85
N GLY A 148 1.44 8.34 -36.25
CA GLY A 148 1.17 9.79 -36.37
C GLY A 148 1.38 10.58 -35.09
N TYR A 149 1.77 9.94 -33.98
CA TYR A 149 2.16 10.60 -32.74
C TYR A 149 3.65 10.38 -32.42
N TYR A 150 4.28 11.39 -31.81
CA TYR A 150 5.65 11.34 -31.30
C TYR A 150 6.73 10.94 -32.32
N GLY A 151 6.53 11.28 -33.60
CA GLY A 151 7.49 11.03 -34.67
C GLY A 151 7.54 9.58 -35.17
N VAL A 152 6.54 8.76 -34.86
CA VAL A 152 6.48 7.37 -35.30
C VAL A 152 5.61 7.25 -36.56
N ASP A 153 6.28 6.99 -37.69
CA ASP A 153 5.64 6.62 -38.94
C ASP A 153 5.03 5.22 -38.84
N ALA A 154 3.99 4.96 -39.65
CA ALA A 154 3.16 3.76 -39.62
C ALA A 154 3.93 2.43 -39.75
N GLU A 155 5.20 2.44 -40.16
CA GLU A 155 6.06 1.26 -40.32
C GLU A 155 6.67 0.72 -39.02
N ASN A 156 6.64 1.47 -37.90
CA ASN A 156 7.12 1.00 -36.60
C ASN A 156 6.00 0.61 -35.62
N ALA A 157 4.74 0.64 -36.06
CA ALA A 157 3.63 0.12 -35.28
C ALA A 157 3.77 -1.40 -35.21
N ILE A 158 4.17 -1.90 -34.05
CA ILE A 158 4.23 -3.34 -33.77
C ILE A 158 2.80 -3.85 -33.77
N ASP A 159 2.38 -4.34 -34.93
CA ASP A 159 1.15 -5.07 -35.14
C ASP A 159 1.47 -6.54 -34.89
N GLN A 160 1.05 -7.07 -33.74
CA GLN A 160 0.73 -8.49 -33.48
C GLN A 160 -0.21 -8.55 -32.27
#